data_AF-A0A7C8UUU0-F1
#
_entry.id   AF-A0A7C8UUU0-F1
#
_cell.length_a   1.000
_cell.length_b   1.000
_cell.length_c   1.000
_cell.angle_alpha   90.00
_cell.angle_beta   90.00
_cell.angle_gamma   90.00
#
_symmetry.space_group_name_H-M   'P 1'
#
loop_
_entity.id
_entity.type
_entity.pdbx_description
1 polymer ?
#
loop_
_entity_poly.entity_id
_entity_poly.type
_entity_poly.pdbx_seq_one_letter_code
_entity_poly.pdbx_strand_id
1 'polypeptide(L)'
;MINMPSSIDTESLPLINRGRDAVRRVSSVWVGFRDFALRDNVLEVAVGLIVASAFTSVVNSLVADIILPPVSLMWQQSLAENFIVLKQGHNITAHYNTFQQAQDDGAITWNYGYA
;
A
#
# COMPACT_ATOMS: atom_id res chain seq x y z
N MET A 1 47.18 31.09 -29.44
CA MET A 1 46.94 29.69 -28.99
C MET A 1 46.24 29.77 -27.66
N ILE A 2 45.14 29.06 -27.44
CA ILE A 2 44.47 29.02 -26.13
C ILE A 2 45.11 27.89 -25.33
N ASN A 3 45.60 28.19 -24.12
CA ASN A 3 46.21 27.21 -23.25
C ASN A 3 45.12 26.37 -22.58
N MET A 4 45.12 25.06 -22.79
CA MET A 4 44.21 24.13 -22.12
C MET A 4 44.90 23.63 -20.84
N PRO A 5 44.30 23.80 -19.64
CA PRO A 5 44.85 23.20 -18.42
C PRO A 5 44.74 21.67 -18.53
N SER A 6 45.87 21.01 -18.78
CA SER A 6 45.96 19.59 -19.12
C SER A 6 46.36 18.69 -17.94
N SER A 7 46.16 19.16 -16.70
CA SER A 7 46.42 18.43 -15.47
C SER A 7 45.14 18.16 -14.69
N ILE A 8 44.93 16.89 -14.32
CA ILE A 8 44.13 16.53 -13.15
C ILE A 8 45.06 16.77 -11.96
N ASP A 9 44.97 17.95 -11.35
CA ASP A 9 45.94 18.40 -10.35
C ASP A 9 45.98 17.47 -9.14
N THR A 10 47.17 17.27 -8.55
CA THR A 10 47.44 16.25 -7.52
C THR A 10 46.50 16.33 -6.31
N GLU A 11 46.01 17.54 -5.98
CA GLU A 11 45.07 17.80 -4.88
C GLU A 11 43.63 17.32 -5.18
N SER A 12 43.26 17.13 -6.45
CA SER A 12 41.97 16.57 -6.85
C SER A 12 41.92 15.04 -6.75
N LEU A 13 43.07 14.37 -6.83
CA LEU A 13 43.21 12.90 -6.73
C LEU A 13 42.55 12.30 -5.47
N PRO A 14 42.72 12.84 -4.24
CA PRO A 14 42.00 12.32 -3.07
C PRO A 14 40.47 12.46 -3.16
N LEU A 15 39.95 13.49 -3.86
CA LEU A 15 38.51 13.65 -4.08
C LEU A 15 37.99 12.62 -5.11
N ILE A 16 38.72 12.44 -6.21
CA ILE A 16 38.42 11.46 -7.26
C ILE A 16 38.45 10.03 -6.68
N ASN A 17 39.44 9.72 -5.82
CA ASN A 17 39.53 8.42 -5.15
C ASN A 17 38.35 8.20 -4.18
N ARG A 18 38.01 9.18 -3.33
CA ARG A 18 36.82 9.13 -2.45
C ARG A 18 35.52 8.90 -3.24
N GLY A 19 35.34 9.61 -4.35
CA GLY A 19 34.19 9.41 -5.24
C GLY A 19 34.14 8.01 -5.86
N ARG A 20 35.28 7.52 -6.37
CA ARG A 20 35.39 6.16 -6.93
C ARG A 20 35.09 5.08 -5.90
N ASP A 21 35.55 5.25 -4.66
CA ASP A 21 35.34 4.27 -3.60
C ASP A 21 33.92 4.29 -3.02
N ALA A 22 33.23 5.44 -3.05
CA ALA A 22 31.79 5.51 -2.79
C ALA A 22 30.99 4.74 -3.87
N VAL A 23 31.27 4.97 -5.15
CA VAL A 23 30.64 4.24 -6.27
C VAL A 23 30.90 2.73 -6.18
N ARG A 24 32.14 2.32 -5.87
CA ARG A 24 32.50 0.90 -5.64
C ARG A 24 31.67 0.28 -4.53
N ARG A 25 31.52 0.94 -3.38
CA ARG A 25 30.70 0.44 -2.26
C ARG A 25 29.24 0.25 -2.67
N VAL A 26 28.65 1.23 -3.36
CA VAL A 26 27.27 1.11 -3.88
C VAL A 26 27.15 -0.07 -4.86
N SER A 27 28.11 -0.25 -5.78
CA SER A 27 28.11 -1.39 -6.69
C SER A 27 28.25 -2.74 -5.98
N SER A 28 29.07 -2.84 -4.93
CA SER A 28 29.20 -4.07 -4.14
C SER A 28 27.94 -4.42 -3.34
N VAL A 29 27.17 -3.42 -2.88
CA VAL A 29 25.87 -3.65 -2.23
C VAL A 29 24.84 -4.16 -3.25
N TRP A 30 24.82 -3.61 -4.48
CA TRP A 30 23.95 -4.11 -5.55
C TRP A 30 24.27 -5.54 -5.98
N VAL A 31 25.56 -5.88 -6.09
CA VAL A 31 26.00 -7.26 -6.37
C VAL A 31 25.62 -8.19 -5.22
N GLY A 32 25.92 -7.83 -3.97
CA GLY A 32 25.56 -8.61 -2.79
C GLY A 32 24.05 -8.80 -2.61
N PHE A 33 23.24 -7.81 -2.98
CA PHE A 33 21.77 -7.94 -3.00
C PHE A 33 21.30 -8.91 -4.10
N ARG A 34 21.87 -8.84 -5.31
CA ARG A 34 21.60 -9.80 -6.39
C ARG A 34 21.94 -11.23 -5.95
N ASP A 35 23.11 -11.43 -5.35
CA ASP A 35 23.61 -12.73 -4.86
C ASP A 35 22.88 -13.22 -3.58
N PHE A 36 22.03 -12.37 -2.99
CA PHE A 36 21.08 -12.72 -1.94
C PHE A 36 19.71 -13.08 -2.53
N ALA A 37 19.18 -12.28 -3.46
CA ALA A 37 17.88 -12.48 -4.10
C ALA A 37 17.84 -13.68 -5.05
N LEU A 38 18.98 -14.08 -5.63
CA LEU A 38 19.13 -15.28 -6.45
C LEU A 38 19.29 -16.59 -5.64
N ARG A 39 19.09 -16.56 -4.31
CA ARG A 39 19.09 -17.77 -3.48
C ARG A 39 17.71 -18.38 -3.45
N ASP A 40 17.60 -19.67 -3.75
CA ASP A 40 16.31 -20.38 -3.87
C ASP A 40 15.42 -20.19 -2.63
N ASN A 41 15.99 -20.37 -1.42
CA ASN A 41 15.31 -20.15 -0.14
C ASN A 41 14.77 -18.70 0.06
N VAL A 42 15.37 -17.70 -0.59
CA VAL A 42 14.89 -16.30 -0.51
C VAL A 42 13.82 -16.06 -1.57
N LEU A 43 14.05 -16.57 -2.79
CA LEU A 43 13.16 -16.44 -3.92
C LEU A 43 11.81 -17.14 -3.69
N GLU A 44 11.81 -18.36 -3.16
CA GLU A 44 10.61 -19.13 -2.84
C GLU A 44 9.70 -18.39 -1.84
N VAL A 45 10.28 -17.89 -0.74
CA VAL A 45 9.56 -17.13 0.29
C VAL A 45 9.01 -15.82 -0.29
N ALA A 46 9.80 -15.11 -1.10
CA ALA A 46 9.37 -13.86 -1.74
C ALA A 46 8.20 -14.08 -2.71
N VAL A 47 8.28 -15.12 -3.57
CA VAL A 47 7.19 -15.49 -4.49
C VAL A 47 5.94 -15.92 -3.72
N GLY A 48 6.09 -16.70 -2.66
CA GLY A 48 4.97 -17.11 -1.79
C GLY A 48 4.20 -15.92 -1.21
N LEU A 49 4.90 -14.89 -0.71
CA LEU A 49 4.28 -13.68 -0.17
C LEU A 49 3.59 -12.82 -1.25
N ILE A 50 4.17 -12.73 -2.44
CA ILE A 50 3.59 -12.00 -3.59
C ILE A 50 2.30 -12.70 -4.06
N VAL A 51 2.32 -14.03 -4.22
CA VAL A 51 1.14 -14.81 -4.62
C VAL A 51 0.06 -14.77 -3.53
N ALA A 52 0.43 -14.91 -2.26
CA ALA A 52 -0.52 -14.85 -1.16
C ALA A 52 -1.24 -13.48 -1.07
N SER A 53 -0.50 -12.37 -1.16
CA SER A 53 -1.09 -11.03 -1.12
C SER A 53 -1.99 -10.73 -2.32
N ALA A 54 -1.58 -11.13 -3.53
CA ALA A 54 -2.42 -11.02 -4.73
C ALA A 54 -3.70 -11.88 -4.63
N PHE A 55 -3.57 -13.13 -4.19
CA PHE A 55 -4.71 -14.05 -4.02
C PHE A 55 -5.68 -13.55 -2.95
N THR A 56 -5.20 -13.04 -1.82
CA THR A 56 -6.05 -12.43 -0.78
C THR A 56 -6.87 -11.27 -1.34
N SER A 57 -6.31 -10.43 -2.21
CA SER A 57 -7.07 -9.34 -2.85
C SER A 57 -8.20 -9.87 -3.74
N VAL A 58 -7.96 -10.93 -4.52
CA VAL A 58 -8.98 -11.58 -5.37
C VAL A 58 -10.06 -12.24 -4.51
N VAL A 59 -9.68 -12.93 -3.43
CA VAL A 59 -10.64 -13.54 -2.48
C VAL A 59 -11.46 -12.47 -1.78
N ASN A 60 -10.88 -11.34 -1.39
CA ASN A 60 -11.61 -10.27 -0.72
C ASN A 60 -12.67 -9.62 -1.62
N SER A 61 -12.37 -9.37 -2.91
CA SER A 61 -13.38 -8.92 -3.89
C SER A 61 -14.44 -10.01 -4.11
N LEU A 62 -14.06 -11.26 -4.35
CA LEU A 62 -15.03 -12.36 -4.49
C LEU A 62 -15.96 -12.49 -3.28
N VAL A 63 -15.43 -12.33 -2.07
CA VAL A 63 -16.21 -12.33 -0.83
C VAL A 63 -17.15 -11.11 -0.80
N ALA A 64 -16.62 -9.90 -0.98
CA ALA A 64 -17.40 -8.66 -0.89
C ALA A 64 -18.50 -8.54 -1.96
N ASP A 65 -18.19 -8.88 -3.21
CA ASP A 65 -19.03 -8.60 -4.37
C ASP A 65 -20.02 -9.74 -4.68
N ILE A 66 -19.72 -10.98 -4.26
CA ILE A 66 -20.53 -12.17 -4.60
C ILE A 66 -21.02 -12.95 -3.37
N ILE A 67 -20.26 -13.03 -2.28
CA ILE A 67 -20.64 -13.85 -1.11
C ILE A 67 -21.38 -13.03 -0.04
N LEU A 68 -20.96 -11.78 0.24
CA LEU A 68 -21.63 -10.93 1.22
C LEU A 68 -23.09 -10.58 0.85
N PRO A 69 -23.47 -10.29 -0.42
CA PRO A 69 -24.85 -9.97 -0.76
C PRO A 69 -25.88 -11.08 -0.45
N PRO A 70 -25.70 -12.35 -0.85
CA PRO A 70 -26.62 -13.41 -0.45
C PRO A 70 -26.55 -13.73 1.06
N VAL A 71 -25.36 -13.62 1.69
CA VAL A 71 -25.21 -13.87 3.14
C VAL A 71 -25.91 -12.79 3.97
N SER A 72 -25.82 -11.51 3.61
CA SER A 72 -26.49 -10.41 4.32
C SER A 72 -28.02 -10.49 4.18
N LEU A 73 -28.52 -10.88 3.01
CA LEU A 73 -29.95 -11.17 2.80
C LEU A 73 -30.44 -12.33 3.68
N MET A 74 -29.63 -13.37 3.88
CA MET A 74 -29.95 -14.48 4.79
C MET A 74 -29.86 -14.09 6.28
N TRP A 75 -29.04 -13.10 6.64
CA TRP A 75 -28.88 -12.59 8.02
C TRP A 75 -29.72 -11.34 8.35
N GLN A 76 -30.53 -10.86 7.40
CA GLN A 76 -31.49 -9.74 7.52
C GLN A 76 -30.94 -8.36 7.96
N GLN A 77 -29.64 -8.19 8.10
CA GLN A 77 -29.00 -6.89 8.40
C GLN A 77 -27.71 -6.71 7.58
N SER A 78 -27.47 -5.49 7.09
CA SER A 78 -26.25 -5.18 6.33
C SER A 78 -25.05 -5.08 7.27
N LEU A 79 -24.25 -6.14 7.37
CA LEU A 79 -23.06 -6.17 8.22
C LEU A 79 -22.00 -5.11 7.84
N ALA A 80 -22.03 -4.61 6.61
CA ALA A 80 -21.19 -3.51 6.14
C ALA A 80 -21.74 -2.11 6.48
N GLU A 81 -23.07 -1.98 6.63
CA GLU A 81 -23.78 -0.69 6.78
C GLU A 81 -24.57 -0.63 8.09
N ASN A 82 -24.22 -1.44 9.09
CA ASN A 82 -24.77 -1.37 10.44
C ASN A 82 -24.26 -0.12 11.18
N PHE A 83 -24.83 1.04 10.82
CA PHE A 83 -24.76 2.27 11.59
C PHE A 83 -26.13 2.54 12.23
N ILE A 84 -26.14 2.81 13.55
CA ILE A 84 -27.34 3.31 14.23
C ILE A 84 -27.28 4.83 14.21
N VAL A 85 -28.29 5.46 13.62
CA VAL A 85 -28.51 6.90 13.69
C VAL A 85 -28.95 7.25 15.11
N LEU A 86 -28.02 7.71 15.94
CA LEU A 86 -28.30 8.13 17.33
C LEU A 86 -29.06 9.46 17.37
N LYS A 87 -28.88 10.30 16.34
CA LYS A 87 -29.66 11.52 16.13
C LYS A 87 -29.85 11.77 14.64
N GLN A 88 -31.09 11.83 14.19
CA GLN A 88 -31.45 12.18 12.81
C GLN A 88 -30.97 13.59 12.45
N GLY A 89 -30.69 13.81 11.16
CA GLY A 89 -30.27 15.09 10.61
C GLY A 89 -31.43 16.09 10.47
N HIS A 90 -31.32 17.00 9.51
CA HIS A 90 -32.36 18.00 9.22
C HIS A 90 -33.65 17.39 8.63
N ASN A 91 -33.59 16.18 8.05
CA ASN A 91 -34.75 15.47 7.50
C ASN A 91 -35.17 14.27 8.37
N ILE A 92 -36.31 14.43 9.06
CA ILE A 92 -36.91 13.45 9.99
C ILE A 92 -37.53 12.23 9.28
N THR A 93 -37.73 12.30 7.96
CA THR A 93 -38.47 11.29 7.16
C THR A 93 -37.58 10.50 6.19
N ALA A 94 -36.26 10.73 6.19
CA ALA A 94 -35.34 10.03 5.28
C ALA A 94 -34.83 8.73 5.91
N HIS A 95 -35.10 7.60 5.24
CA HIS A 95 -34.42 6.34 5.50
C HIS A 95 -33.04 6.37 4.81
N TYR A 96 -31.98 6.59 5.59
CA TYR A 96 -30.61 6.62 5.10
C TYR A 96 -30.15 5.20 4.78
N ASN A 97 -30.06 4.87 3.49
CA ASN A 97 -29.60 3.56 3.05
C ASN A 97 -28.07 3.41 3.08
N THR A 98 -27.32 4.51 3.20
CA THR A 98 -25.85 4.50 3.26
C THR A 98 -25.31 5.45 4.34
N PHE A 99 -24.17 5.08 4.92
CA PHE A 99 -23.49 5.87 5.96
C PHE A 99 -23.09 7.27 5.48
N GLN A 100 -22.72 7.41 4.21
CA GLN A 100 -22.31 8.69 3.64
C GLN A 100 -23.49 9.69 3.55
N GLN A 101 -24.66 9.22 3.10
CA GLN A 101 -25.88 10.03 3.05
C GLN A 101 -26.33 10.51 4.44
N ALA A 102 -26.08 9.71 5.49
CA ALA A 102 -26.37 10.10 6.88
C ALA A 102 -25.43 11.20 7.39
N GLN A 103 -24.13 11.13 7.08
CA GLN A 103 -23.19 12.23 7.39
C GLN A 103 -23.53 13.51 6.63
N ASP A 104 -23.94 13.42 5.36
CA ASP A 104 -24.23 14.57 4.51
C ASP A 104 -25.47 15.38 4.97
N ASP A 105 -26.49 14.74 5.58
CA ASP A 105 -27.62 15.42 6.26
C ASP A 105 -27.29 15.86 7.71
N GLY A 106 -26.04 15.65 8.15
CA GLY A 106 -25.55 16.02 9.48
C GLY A 106 -26.03 15.12 10.62
N ALA A 107 -26.47 13.88 10.32
CA ALA A 107 -26.91 12.92 11.32
C ALA A 107 -25.73 12.35 12.12
N ILE A 108 -25.89 12.21 13.44
CA ILE A 108 -24.85 11.64 14.30
C ILE A 108 -25.06 10.12 14.36
N THR A 109 -24.14 9.38 13.75
CA THR A 109 -24.21 7.94 13.55
C THR A 109 -23.17 7.19 14.38
N TRP A 110 -23.55 6.01 14.88
CA TRP A 110 -22.65 5.08 15.57
C TRP A 110 -22.46 3.82 14.72
N ASN A 111 -21.26 3.66 14.15
CA ASN A 111 -20.92 2.60 13.20
C ASN A 111 -20.37 1.38 13.92
N TYR A 112 -20.90 0.18 13.62
CA TYR A 112 -20.47 -1.09 14.20
C TYR A 112 -20.20 -2.20 13.16
N GLY A 113 -20.06 -1.81 11.89
CA GLY A 113 -19.32 -2.61 10.89
C GLY A 113 -17.81 -2.50 11.12
N TYR A 114 -17.05 -3.50 10.65
CA TYR A 114 -15.60 -3.60 10.88
C TYR A 114 -14.79 -2.51 10.15
N ALA A 115 -13.58 -2.27 10.65
CA ALA A 115 -12.52 -1.53 9.97
C ALA A 115 -11.59 -2.46 9.18
#